data_AF-A0A226NCB2-F1
#
_entry.id   AF-A0A226NCB2-F1
#
_cell.length_a   1.000
_cell.length_b   1.000
_cell.length_c   1.000
_cell.angle_alpha   90.00
_cell.angle_beta   90.00
_cell.angle_gamma   90.00
#
_symmetry.space_group_name_H-M   'P 1'
#
loop_
_entity.id
_entity.type
_entity.pdbx_description
1 polymer ?
#
loop_
_entity_poly.entity_id
_entity_poly.type
_entity_poly.pdbx_seq_one_letter_code
_entity_poly.pdbx_strand_id
1 'polypeptide(L)' 'MPDPGLAGAAEAGLHVSALGHHHQAAHLRSLKSLEPEEEVEDDPKVTLEAKELWDQFHKLGTEMVITKSGR' A
#
# COMPACT_ATOMS: atom_id res chain seq x y z
N MET A 1 -34.83 13.09 -32.19
CA MET A 1 -35.65 11.87 -32.09
C MET A 1 -34.87 10.84 -31.29
N PRO A 2 -35.37 10.38 -30.13
CA PRO A 2 -35.00 9.07 -29.61
C PRO A 2 -36.24 8.17 -29.51
N ASP A 3 -36.18 6.99 -30.11
CA ASP A 3 -37.16 5.91 -29.96
C ASP A 3 -36.93 5.12 -28.65
N PRO A 4 -37.98 4.81 -27.87
CA PRO A 4 -37.92 3.83 -26.80
C PRO A 4 -38.54 2.50 -27.25
N GLY A 5 -37.70 1.47 -27.45
CA GLY A 5 -38.15 0.10 -27.73
C GLY A 5 -38.16 -0.74 -26.45
N LEU A 6 -39.36 -0.97 -25.92
CA LEU A 6 -39.68 -1.69 -24.68
C LEU A 6 -39.83 -3.21 -24.90
N ALA A 7 -39.30 -3.97 -23.94
CA ALA A 7 -39.75 -5.29 -23.43
C ALA A 7 -39.63 -6.58 -24.28
N GLY A 8 -39.03 -7.57 -23.61
CA GLY A 8 -39.20 -9.00 -23.84
C GLY A 8 -38.65 -9.78 -22.64
N ALA A 9 -39.49 -9.98 -21.63
CA ALA A 9 -39.20 -10.69 -20.38
C ALA A 9 -39.45 -12.21 -20.47
N ALA A 10 -39.04 -12.90 -19.40
CA ALA A 10 -39.17 -14.34 -19.09
C ALA A 10 -38.08 -15.23 -19.73
N GLU A 11 -37.30 -16.01 -18.99
CA GLU A 11 -37.76 -16.99 -18.01
C GLU A 11 -36.89 -17.09 -16.76
N ALA A 12 -37.58 -17.31 -15.65
CA ALA A 12 -37.04 -17.56 -14.32
C ALA A 12 -36.43 -18.97 -14.21
N GLY A 13 -35.14 -19.04 -13.88
CA GLY A 13 -34.47 -20.24 -13.41
C GLY A 13 -34.07 -20.07 -11.95
N LEU A 14 -34.88 -20.62 -11.05
CA LEU A 14 -34.71 -20.62 -9.60
C LEU A 14 -33.41 -21.34 -9.18
N HIS A 15 -32.57 -20.69 -8.38
CA HIS A 15 -31.74 -21.39 -7.40
C HIS A 15 -31.57 -20.54 -6.13
N VAL A 16 -32.69 -20.31 -5.44
CA VAL A 16 -32.78 -19.60 -4.16
C VAL A 16 -32.54 -20.53 -2.96
N SER A 17 -31.43 -21.28 -2.97
CA SER A 17 -31.04 -22.10 -1.82
C SER A 17 -29.53 -22.16 -1.66
N ALA A 18 -28.90 -21.02 -1.39
CA ALA A 18 -27.53 -21.01 -0.85
C ALA A 18 -27.23 -19.82 0.09
N LEU A 19 -28.21 -18.99 0.45
CA LEU A 19 -27.97 -17.79 1.28
C LEU A 19 -28.03 -18.05 2.80
N GLY A 20 -28.24 -19.30 3.25
CA GLY A 20 -28.45 -19.60 4.67
C GLY A 20 -27.19 -19.83 5.52
N HIS A 21 -26.04 -20.16 4.94
CA HIS A 21 -24.90 -20.68 5.72
C HIS A 21 -23.59 -19.91 5.57
N HIS A 22 -23.48 -19.01 4.59
CA HIS A 22 -22.20 -18.35 4.31
C HIS A 22 -21.97 -17.05 5.10
N HIS A 23 -23.00 -16.51 5.76
CA HIS A 23 -22.87 -15.25 6.50
C HIS A 23 -22.38 -15.50 7.94
N GLN A 24 -22.76 -16.61 8.56
CA GLN A 24 -22.28 -16.97 9.90
C GLN A 24 -20.83 -17.48 9.88
N ALA A 25 -20.42 -18.19 8.83
CA ALA A 25 -19.05 -18.68 8.71
C ALA A 25 -18.02 -17.59 8.38
N ALA A 26 -18.43 -16.48 7.76
CA ALA A 26 -17.56 -15.35 7.49
C ALA A 26 -17.21 -14.55 8.76
N HIS A 27 -18.11 -14.53 9.76
CA HIS A 27 -17.90 -13.78 11.00
C HIS A 27 -16.93 -14.50 11.96
N LEU A 28 -16.89 -15.84 11.96
CA LEU A 28 -15.98 -16.62 12.82
C LEU A 28 -14.54 -16.66 12.31
N ARG A 29 -14.28 -16.28 11.05
CA ARG A 29 -12.92 -16.06 10.54
C ARG A 29 -12.33 -14.73 10.99
N SER A 30 -13.16 -13.80 11.48
CA SER A 30 -12.72 -12.49 11.97
C SER A 30 -12.07 -12.54 13.36
N LEU A 31 -12.05 -13.68 14.05
CA LEU A 31 -11.63 -13.79 15.45
C LEU A 31 -10.43 -14.73 15.67
N LYS A 32 -9.62 -14.97 14.63
CA LYS A 32 -8.36 -15.72 14.71
C LYS A 32 -7.24 -14.96 14.00
N SER A 33 -6.87 -13.81 14.55
CA SER A 33 -5.48 -13.33 14.61
C SER A 33 -5.50 -12.01 15.40
N LEU A 34 -5.59 -12.13 16.73
CA LEU A 34 -5.11 -11.08 17.63
C LEU A 34 -3.85 -11.65 18.30
N GLU A 35 -2.94 -12.19 17.49
CA GLU A 35 -1.55 -12.18 17.92
C GLU A 35 -1.10 -10.73 17.71
N PRO A 36 -0.54 -10.05 18.72
CA PRO A 36 0.17 -8.81 18.46
C PRO A 36 1.25 -9.19 17.46
N GLU A 37 1.12 -8.76 16.20
CA GLU A 37 2.27 -8.73 15.31
C GLU A 37 3.29 -7.92 16.10
N GLU A 38 4.36 -8.57 16.57
CA GLU A 38 5.48 -7.88 17.18
C GLU A 38 5.92 -6.87 16.13
N GLU A 39 5.53 -5.61 16.34
CA GLU A 39 5.85 -4.50 15.46
C GLU A 39 7.37 -4.37 15.53
N VAL A 40 8.04 -5.11 14.64
CA VAL A 40 9.48 -5.07 14.49
C VAL A 40 9.82 -3.64 14.13
N GLU A 41 10.37 -2.91 15.09
CA GLU A 41 10.80 -1.54 14.90
C GLU A 41 11.96 -1.56 13.88
N ASP A 42 11.69 -1.09 12.67
CA ASP A 42 12.75 -0.85 11.69
C ASP A 42 13.65 0.26 12.26
N ASP A 43 14.84 -0.10 12.78
CA ASP A 43 15.91 0.80 13.22
C ASP A 43 16.95 0.98 12.09
N PRO A 44 16.66 1.78 11.03
CA PRO A 44 17.56 1.93 9.92
C PRO A 44 18.82 2.68 10.36
N LYS A 45 19.96 2.00 10.26
CA LYS A 45 21.27 2.61 10.49
C LYS A 45 21.94 3.02 9.18
N VAL A 46 22.46 4.24 9.14
CA VAL A 46 23.33 4.71 8.05
C VAL A 46 24.67 5.17 8.58
N THR A 47 25.71 5.01 7.76
CA THR A 47 27.07 5.50 8.01
C THR A 47 27.48 6.41 6.86
N LEU A 48 28.22 7.48 7.19
CA LEU A 48 28.79 8.36 6.18
C LEU A 48 30.18 7.84 5.79
N GLU A 49 30.34 7.44 4.54
CA GLU A 49 31.66 7.10 4.02
C GLU A 49 32.57 8.33 3.95
N ALA A 50 33.87 8.13 4.19
CA ALA A 50 34.89 9.18 4.21
C ALA A 50 34.54 10.37 5.15
N LYS A 51 33.98 10.08 6.32
CA LYS A 51 33.60 11.09 7.33
C LYS A 51 34.77 12.03 7.68
N GLU A 52 35.97 11.50 7.82
CA GLU A 52 37.17 12.30 8.16
C GLU A 52 37.51 13.31 7.05
N LEU A 53 37.22 13.00 5.79
CA LEU A 53 37.38 13.93 4.68
C LEU A 53 36.31 15.03 4.74
N TRP A 54 35.05 14.65 4.97
CA TRP A 54 33.96 15.60 5.15
C TRP A 54 34.20 16.56 6.32
N ASP A 55 34.74 16.07 7.44
CA ASP A 55 35.08 16.88 8.60
C ASP A 55 36.16 17.94 8.27
N GLN A 56 37.14 17.58 7.42
CA GLN A 56 38.19 18.52 6.97
C GLN A 56 37.62 19.66 6.12
N PHE A 57 36.73 19.36 5.17
CA PHE A 57 36.03 20.39 4.39
C PHE A 57 35.10 21.24 5.28
N HIS A 58 34.37 20.60 6.21
CA HIS A 58 33.47 21.29 7.13
C HIS A 58 34.20 22.31 8.01
N LYS A 59 35.40 21.98 8.50
CA LYS A 59 36.23 22.87 9.31
C LYS A 59 36.58 24.19 8.60
N LEU A 60 36.71 24.16 7.28
CA LEU A 60 37.08 25.33 6.46
C LEU A 60 35.86 26.01 5.80
N GLY A 61 34.70 25.35 5.81
CA GLY A 61 33.53 25.72 5.05
C GLY A 61 33.48 24.92 3.74
N THR A 62 32.56 23.95 3.66
CA THR A 62 32.38 23.15 2.46
C THR A 62 31.70 23.97 1.37
N GLU A 63 32.34 24.09 0.20
CA GLU A 63 31.78 24.74 -0.99
C GLU A 63 31.53 23.71 -2.10
N MET A 64 30.47 23.92 -2.88
CA MET A 64 30.14 23.06 -4.02
C MET A 64 30.05 23.91 -5.29
N VAL A 65 30.81 23.51 -6.31
CA VAL A 65 30.73 24.14 -7.63
C VAL A 65 29.48 23.65 -8.34
N ILE A 66 28.70 24.60 -8.87
CA ILE A 66 27.58 24.33 -9.75
C ILE A 66 27.82 25.02 -11.10
N THR A 67 27.58 24.30 -12.19
CA THR A 67 27.60 24.89 -13.54
C THR A 67 26.29 24.62 -14.26
N LYS A 68 26.01 25.40 -15.30
CA LYS A 68 24.77 25.25 -16.10
C LYS A 68 24.62 23.84 -16.69
N SER A 69 25.72 23.15 -16.98
CA SER A 69 25.74 21.78 -17.50
C SER A 69 25.76 20.69 -16.42
N GLY A 70 25.92 21.04 -15.15
CA GLY A 70 26.10 20.10 -14.03
C GLY A 70 27.42 20.28 -13.28
N ARG A 71 27.72 19.40 -12.34
CA ARG A 71 29.05 19.28 -11.73
C ARG A 71 29.75 18.05 -12.29
#